data_AF-A0A965GT34-F1
#
_entry.id   AF-A0A965GT34-F1
#
_cell.length_a   1.000
_cell.length_b   1.000
_cell.length_c   1.000
_cell.angle_alpha   90.00
_cell.angle_beta   90.00
_cell.angle_gamma   90.00
#
_symmetry.space_group_name_H-M   'P 1'
#
loop_
_entity.id
_entity.type
_entity.pdbx_description
1 polymer ?
#
loop_
_entity_poly.entity_id
_entity_poly.type
_entity_poly.pdbx_seq_one_letter_code
_entity_poly.pdbx_strand_id
1 'polypeptide(L)'
;MDFQTPEDTVPSDFITEELTRQLVGKPKATGAWRDGDPAGERLFALVGTLSLENGKTLHQARLAYESWGTLNSDASNAVLILHALTGDSHAVGKASKDHPTEGWWSDLIGPGKYIDTDKYFVVAPNILGGCQGSTGPSSLDKQGKEYGSRFPYLTIRDQVLAQVAFSDFLNIKKWHAIIGGSMGGMHVLEWAIDYPERVNRIAVIAAPAVTGADQIALNSVQIEAIKADPNYQKGNYYDAKAGLGPHAGLALARRMALLNYRSPSELNERFDRTWQSDINPLGDGGRFAVVSYLDFHGNKFTRRFDANSYICLVEAMNSHDVGRNRKSVKTALGKIKAKALVIGIDSDRLFP
;
A
#
# COMPACT_ATOMS: atom_id res chain seq x y z
N MET A 1 -8.21 -21.30 0.81
CA MET A 1 -7.37 -20.40 -0.01
C MET A 1 -6.91 -19.34 0.98
N ASP A 2 -5.86 -19.66 1.73
CA ASP A 2 -5.41 -18.84 2.87
C ASP A 2 -4.50 -17.74 2.33
N PHE A 3 -5.12 -16.64 1.90
CA PHE A 3 -4.43 -15.43 1.47
C PHE A 3 -4.10 -14.57 2.70
N GLN A 4 -3.06 -14.95 3.44
CA GLN A 4 -2.27 -14.13 4.38
C GLN A 4 -1.16 -15.00 4.96
N THR A 5 0.11 -14.59 4.80
CA THR A 5 1.25 -15.36 5.30
C THR A 5 1.36 -15.25 6.83
N PRO A 6 1.95 -16.27 7.51
CA PRO A 6 1.95 -16.44 8.96
C PRO A 6 2.49 -15.28 9.80
N GLU A 7 3.28 -14.34 9.30
CA GLU A 7 3.77 -13.26 10.19
C GLU A 7 2.67 -12.29 10.66
N ASP A 8 1.51 -12.29 10.00
CA ASP A 8 0.26 -11.70 10.49
C ASP A 8 -0.80 -12.76 10.91
N THR A 9 -0.48 -14.07 10.85
CA THR A 9 -1.39 -15.23 11.05
C THR A 9 -0.84 -16.52 11.72
N VAL A 10 0.41 -16.64 12.21
CA VAL A 10 0.80 -17.64 13.24
C VAL A 10 0.27 -17.13 14.58
N PRO A 11 -0.25 -18.01 15.46
CA PRO A 11 -1.24 -17.63 16.45
C PRO A 11 -0.69 -16.44 17.22
N SER A 12 -1.33 -15.29 17.08
CA SER A 12 -1.00 -14.19 17.98
C SER A 12 -1.60 -14.57 19.33
N ASP A 13 -0.83 -15.39 20.04
CA ASP A 13 -0.72 -15.25 21.46
C ASP A 13 -0.52 -13.76 21.80
N PHE A 14 -0.85 -13.44 23.04
CA PHE A 14 -0.58 -12.16 23.68
C PHE A 14 0.66 -11.46 23.11
N ILE A 15 0.58 -10.15 22.89
CA ILE A 15 1.75 -9.36 22.47
C ILE A 15 2.89 -9.66 23.44
N THR A 16 3.91 -10.37 22.95
CA THR A 16 4.98 -10.87 23.80
C THR A 16 5.89 -9.72 24.21
N GLU A 17 6.71 -9.94 25.25
CA GLU A 17 7.76 -8.99 25.58
C GLU A 17 8.73 -8.77 24.42
N GLU A 18 9.04 -9.82 23.66
CA GLU A 18 9.91 -9.75 22.49
C GLU A 18 9.35 -8.81 21.43
N LEU A 19 8.06 -8.96 21.09
CA LEU A 19 7.37 -8.06 20.17
C LEU A 19 7.38 -6.62 20.69
N THR A 20 7.11 -6.43 21.98
CA THR A 20 7.13 -5.11 22.61
C THR A 20 8.51 -4.45 22.52
N ARG A 21 9.60 -5.22 22.65
CA ARG A 21 10.98 -4.72 22.52
C ARG A 21 11.29 -4.16 21.13
N GLN A 22 10.60 -4.62 20.08
CA GLN A 22 10.74 -4.06 18.72
C GLN A 22 10.26 -2.59 18.63
N LEU A 23 9.41 -2.15 19.57
CA LEU A 23 8.87 -0.80 19.63
C LEU A 23 9.61 0.11 20.61
N VAL A 24 10.78 -0.29 21.12
CA VAL A 24 11.59 0.53 22.02
C VAL A 24 12.19 1.72 21.27
N GLY A 25 12.29 2.85 21.97
CA GLY A 25 12.87 4.09 21.43
C GLY A 25 11.86 4.96 20.68
N LYS A 26 12.20 6.25 20.54
CA LYS A 26 11.33 7.20 19.85
C LYS A 26 11.38 6.96 18.34
N PRO A 27 10.24 6.75 17.66
CA PRO A 27 10.20 6.65 16.19
C PRO A 27 10.72 7.94 15.54
N LYS A 28 11.30 7.83 14.33
CA LYS A 28 11.63 9.00 13.49
C LYS A 28 10.35 9.80 13.20
N ALA A 29 10.47 11.08 12.85
CA ALA A 29 9.30 11.92 12.53
C ALA A 29 8.41 11.37 11.40
N THR A 30 8.98 10.52 10.53
CA THR A 30 8.30 9.78 9.48
C THR A 30 8.90 8.38 9.35
N GLY A 31 8.08 7.41 8.93
CA GLY A 31 8.54 6.10 8.47
C GLY A 31 8.85 6.04 6.97
N ALA A 32 8.82 7.16 6.25
CA ALA A 32 9.24 7.22 4.86
C ALA A 32 10.72 6.91 4.68
N TRP A 33 11.04 6.22 3.59
CA TRP A 33 12.36 6.26 2.96
C TRP A 33 12.62 7.66 2.39
N ARG A 34 13.80 8.23 2.66
CA ARG A 34 14.22 9.56 2.18
C ARG A 34 15.43 9.44 1.27
N ASP A 35 15.59 10.41 0.37
CA ASP A 35 16.79 10.51 -0.47
C ASP A 35 18.06 10.52 0.40
N GLY A 36 18.94 9.54 0.19
CA GLY A 36 20.15 9.31 0.99
C GLY A 36 20.04 8.14 1.99
N ASP A 37 18.83 7.63 2.26
CA ASP A 37 18.68 6.35 2.95
C ASP A 37 19.21 5.20 2.05
N PRO A 38 19.68 4.09 2.64
CA PRO A 38 20.10 2.91 1.87
C PRO A 38 18.98 2.43 0.94
N ALA A 39 19.32 2.14 -0.32
CA ALA A 39 18.33 1.68 -1.30
C ALA A 39 17.80 0.26 -0.99
N GLY A 40 18.61 -0.57 -0.34
CA GLY A 40 18.38 -2.02 -0.29
C GLY A 40 18.38 -2.59 -1.71
N GLU A 41 17.40 -3.42 -2.02
CA GLU A 41 17.22 -4.01 -3.36
C GLU A 41 16.45 -3.10 -4.34
N ARG A 42 16.06 -1.89 -3.91
CA ARG A 42 15.27 -0.98 -4.75
C ARG A 42 16.10 -0.45 -5.92
N LEU A 43 15.53 -0.62 -7.10
CA LEU A 43 15.92 0.08 -8.32
C LEU A 43 15.04 1.32 -8.51
N PHE A 44 15.50 2.30 -9.30
CA PHE A 44 14.77 3.54 -9.53
C PHE A 44 14.60 3.82 -11.01
N ALA A 45 13.35 4.05 -11.42
CA ALA A 45 12.98 4.41 -12.79
C ALA A 45 12.48 5.84 -12.83
N LEU A 46 13.13 6.70 -13.63
CA LEU A 46 12.65 8.06 -13.88
C LEU A 46 11.52 7.99 -14.89
N VAL A 47 10.30 8.30 -14.45
CA VAL A 47 9.09 8.30 -15.29
C VAL A 47 8.76 9.67 -15.87
N GLY A 48 9.54 10.69 -15.52
CA GLY A 48 9.53 12.00 -16.16
C GLY A 48 8.43 12.92 -15.64
N THR A 49 7.84 13.73 -16.53
CA THR A 49 6.78 14.67 -16.16
C THR A 49 5.42 14.03 -16.40
N LEU A 50 4.54 14.08 -15.39
CA LEU A 50 3.19 13.52 -15.42
C LEU A 50 2.15 14.65 -15.41
N SER A 51 1.24 14.62 -16.38
CA SER A 51 0.06 15.48 -16.42
C SER A 51 -1.09 14.78 -15.68
N LEU A 52 -1.46 15.33 -14.53
CA LEU A 52 -2.41 14.70 -13.61
C LEU A 52 -3.86 15.00 -14.01
N GLU A 53 -4.80 14.15 -13.56
CA GLU A 53 -6.24 14.25 -13.88
C GLU A 53 -6.85 15.58 -13.38
N ASN A 54 -6.30 16.16 -12.32
CA ASN A 54 -6.71 17.47 -11.79
C ASN A 54 -6.12 18.68 -12.54
N GLY A 55 -5.40 18.45 -13.65
CA GLY A 55 -4.77 19.49 -14.47
C GLY A 55 -3.43 20.01 -13.94
N LYS A 56 -2.96 19.55 -12.77
CA LYS A 56 -1.60 19.86 -12.29
C LYS A 56 -0.56 19.00 -13.00
N THR A 57 0.70 19.39 -12.82
CA THR A 57 1.85 18.67 -13.38
C THR A 57 2.79 18.26 -12.26
N LEU A 58 3.21 16.99 -12.26
CA LEU A 58 4.26 16.49 -11.39
C LEU A 58 5.53 16.28 -12.21
N HIS A 59 6.56 17.05 -11.92
CA HIS A 59 7.83 17.01 -12.65
C HIS A 59 8.79 15.98 -12.05
N GLN A 60 9.62 15.38 -12.91
CA GLN A 60 10.72 14.49 -12.51
C GLN A 60 10.30 13.37 -11.54
N ALA A 61 9.10 12.82 -11.75
CA ALA A 61 8.62 11.71 -10.97
C ALA A 61 9.47 10.46 -11.21
N ARG A 62 9.69 9.68 -10.16
CA ARG A 62 10.35 8.37 -10.21
C ARG A 62 9.49 7.31 -9.53
N LEU A 63 9.62 6.07 -9.97
CA LEU A 63 9.14 4.91 -9.23
C LEU A 63 10.34 4.10 -8.73
N ALA A 64 10.34 3.78 -7.43
CA ALA A 64 11.17 2.72 -6.90
C ALA A 64 10.51 1.37 -7.21
N TYR A 65 11.30 0.35 -7.51
CA TYR A 65 10.79 -0.98 -7.84
C TYR A 65 11.81 -2.06 -7.51
N GLU A 66 11.32 -3.29 -7.40
CA GLU A 66 12.13 -4.50 -7.33
C GLU A 66 11.69 -5.46 -8.45
N SER A 67 12.60 -6.37 -8.83
CA SER A 67 12.31 -7.37 -9.86
C SER A 67 12.97 -8.70 -9.55
N TRP A 68 12.32 -9.79 -9.97
CA TRP A 68 12.78 -11.16 -9.79
C TRP A 68 12.61 -11.97 -11.08
N GLY A 69 13.50 -12.94 -11.30
CA GLY A 69 13.55 -13.70 -12.56
C GLY A 69 14.27 -12.96 -13.68
N THR A 70 14.16 -13.47 -14.92
CA THR A 70 14.86 -12.92 -16.08
C THR A 70 13.88 -12.59 -17.21
N LEU A 71 13.97 -11.37 -17.74
CA LEU A 71 13.17 -10.93 -18.88
C LEU A 71 13.67 -11.65 -20.15
N ASN A 72 12.76 -12.27 -20.89
CA ASN A 72 13.10 -12.91 -22.16
C ASN A 72 13.29 -11.88 -23.29
N SER A 73 13.87 -12.32 -24.40
CA SER A 73 14.28 -11.43 -25.51
C SER A 73 13.14 -10.64 -26.16
N ASP A 74 11.91 -11.13 -26.08
CA ASP A 74 10.71 -10.47 -26.62
C ASP A 74 9.83 -9.82 -25.53
N ALA A 75 10.29 -9.81 -24.28
CA ALA A 75 9.60 -9.31 -23.09
C ALA A 75 8.21 -9.92 -22.83
N SER A 76 7.87 -11.06 -23.44
CA SER A 76 6.55 -11.69 -23.35
C SER A 76 6.26 -12.38 -22.00
N ASN A 77 7.29 -12.55 -21.16
CA ASN A 77 7.18 -13.18 -19.82
C ASN A 77 7.12 -12.18 -18.66
N ALA A 78 6.93 -10.89 -18.92
CA ALA A 78 6.88 -9.87 -17.88
C ALA A 78 5.55 -9.88 -17.08
N VAL A 79 5.61 -9.92 -15.75
CA VAL A 79 4.47 -9.89 -14.83
C VAL A 79 4.58 -8.69 -13.89
N LEU A 80 3.54 -7.86 -13.84
CA LEU A 80 3.47 -6.70 -12.95
C LEU A 80 2.64 -7.02 -11.72
N ILE A 81 3.22 -6.79 -10.55
CA ILE A 81 2.59 -6.97 -9.24
C ILE A 81 2.34 -5.61 -8.62
N LEU A 82 1.07 -5.31 -8.33
CA LEU A 82 0.65 -4.02 -7.78
C LEU A 82 0.21 -4.18 -6.33
N HIS A 83 0.92 -3.50 -5.41
CA HIS A 83 0.69 -3.60 -3.99
C HIS A 83 -0.60 -2.87 -3.53
N ALA A 84 -1.13 -3.26 -2.38
CA ALA A 84 -2.26 -2.61 -1.73
C ALA A 84 -1.86 -1.29 -1.03
N LEU A 85 -2.78 -0.63 -0.32
CA LEU A 85 -2.58 0.71 0.28
C LEU A 85 -1.25 0.91 1.03
N THR A 86 -0.79 -0.10 1.77
CA THR A 86 0.36 0.03 2.69
C THR A 86 1.52 -0.93 2.40
N GLY A 87 1.49 -1.55 1.22
CA GLY A 87 2.63 -2.30 0.68
C GLY A 87 3.64 -1.38 -0.01
N ASP A 88 4.66 -1.99 -0.59
CA ASP A 88 5.73 -1.32 -1.31
C ASP A 88 6.29 -2.23 -2.43
N SER A 89 7.48 -1.90 -2.96
CA SER A 89 8.17 -2.72 -3.96
C SER A 89 8.62 -4.07 -3.43
N HIS A 90 8.77 -4.24 -2.11
CA HIS A 90 9.39 -5.43 -1.53
C HIS A 90 8.36 -6.56 -1.41
N ALA A 91 8.05 -7.20 -2.55
CA ALA A 91 7.08 -8.30 -2.60
C ALA A 91 7.65 -9.63 -2.09
N VAL A 92 8.96 -9.83 -2.19
CA VAL A 92 9.67 -11.05 -1.76
C VAL A 92 10.98 -10.68 -1.09
N GLY A 93 11.27 -11.30 0.05
CA GLY A 93 12.54 -11.16 0.74
C GLY A 93 12.37 -11.08 2.25
N LYS A 94 13.49 -11.11 2.97
CA LYS A 94 13.51 -10.99 4.43
C LYS A 94 13.54 -9.53 4.84
N ALA A 95 12.96 -9.24 6.00
CA ALA A 95 13.15 -7.95 6.64
C ALA A 95 14.66 -7.68 6.86
N SER A 96 15.06 -6.43 6.64
CA SER A 96 16.42 -5.94 6.81
C SER A 96 16.38 -4.49 7.32
N LYS A 97 17.55 -3.87 7.50
CA LYS A 97 17.62 -2.45 7.84
C LYS A 97 17.08 -1.55 6.73
N ASP A 98 17.17 -2.01 5.48
CA ASP A 98 16.80 -1.26 4.29
C ASP A 98 15.37 -1.59 3.84
N HIS A 99 14.84 -2.73 4.31
CA HIS A 99 13.48 -3.22 4.12
C HIS A 99 12.86 -3.58 5.47
N PRO A 100 12.18 -2.66 6.17
CA PRO A 100 11.75 -2.85 7.55
C PRO A 100 10.67 -3.93 7.74
N THR A 101 10.14 -4.50 6.67
CA THR A 101 9.16 -5.59 6.67
C THR A 101 9.59 -6.71 5.73
N GLU A 102 9.17 -7.94 6.03
CA GLU A 102 9.31 -9.05 5.10
C GLU A 102 8.48 -8.83 3.84
N GLY A 103 8.83 -9.57 2.79
CA GLY A 103 8.16 -9.53 1.51
C GLY A 103 6.70 -9.94 1.61
N TRP A 104 5.80 -9.02 1.26
CA TRP A 104 4.36 -9.15 1.53
C TRP A 104 3.64 -10.23 0.71
N TRP A 105 4.30 -10.84 -0.28
CA TRP A 105 3.81 -11.96 -1.09
C TRP A 105 4.86 -13.06 -1.29
N SER A 106 5.75 -13.24 -0.31
CA SER A 106 6.83 -14.23 -0.37
C SER A 106 6.34 -15.66 -0.63
N ASP A 107 5.14 -16.04 -0.18
CA ASP A 107 4.57 -17.39 -0.42
C ASP A 107 4.03 -17.60 -1.83
N LEU A 108 3.75 -16.53 -2.57
CA LEU A 108 3.19 -16.59 -3.92
C LEU A 108 4.27 -16.47 -4.99
N ILE A 109 5.30 -15.64 -4.74
CA ILE A 109 6.31 -15.27 -5.74
C ILE A 109 7.65 -15.92 -5.38
N GLY A 110 8.24 -16.63 -6.34
CA GLY A 110 9.58 -17.22 -6.19
C GLY A 110 9.80 -18.45 -7.08
N PRO A 111 11.00 -19.06 -7.02
CA PRO A 111 11.34 -20.23 -7.85
C PRO A 111 10.37 -21.39 -7.60
N GLY A 112 9.72 -21.87 -8.65
CA GLY A 112 8.74 -22.96 -8.58
C GLY A 112 7.43 -22.65 -7.84
N LYS A 113 7.21 -21.39 -7.40
CA LYS A 113 5.97 -20.97 -6.72
C LYS A 113 4.85 -20.65 -7.72
N TYR A 114 3.69 -20.21 -7.22
CA TYR A 114 2.51 -19.90 -8.05
C TYR A 114 2.79 -18.82 -9.09
N ILE A 115 3.56 -17.79 -8.71
CA ILE A 115 4.15 -16.81 -9.59
C ILE A 115 5.64 -17.17 -9.71
N ASP A 116 5.90 -18.07 -10.65
CA ASP A 116 7.17 -18.76 -10.80
C ASP A 116 8.25 -17.87 -11.44
N THR A 117 9.24 -17.44 -10.64
CA THR A 117 10.33 -16.58 -11.12
C THR A 117 11.36 -17.32 -11.98
N ASP A 118 11.29 -18.66 -12.08
CA ASP A 118 12.08 -19.42 -13.05
C ASP A 118 11.50 -19.31 -14.46
N LYS A 119 10.24 -18.86 -14.59
CA LYS A 119 9.52 -18.70 -15.87
C LYS A 119 9.23 -17.26 -16.22
N TYR A 120 8.92 -16.43 -15.22
CA TYR A 120 8.44 -15.07 -15.40
C TYR A 120 9.44 -14.04 -14.87
N PHE A 121 9.49 -12.90 -15.55
CA PHE A 121 10.13 -11.70 -15.02
C PHE A 121 9.11 -10.90 -14.24
N VAL A 122 9.20 -10.97 -12.91
CA VAL A 122 8.23 -10.36 -11.99
C VAL A 122 8.74 -9.00 -11.56
N VAL A 123 7.89 -7.98 -11.60
CA VAL A 123 8.23 -6.60 -11.22
C VAL A 123 7.20 -6.06 -10.24
N ALA A 124 7.65 -5.42 -9.16
CA ALA A 124 6.79 -4.73 -8.19
C ALA A 124 7.28 -3.30 -7.96
N PRO A 125 6.57 -2.27 -8.47
CA PRO A 125 6.88 -0.88 -8.15
C PRO A 125 6.22 -0.46 -6.84
N ASN A 126 6.88 0.40 -6.07
CA ASN A 126 6.21 1.23 -5.07
C ASN A 126 5.40 2.31 -5.81
N ILE A 127 4.15 2.51 -5.43
CA ILE A 127 3.20 3.37 -6.17
C ILE A 127 3.54 4.86 -5.98
N LEU A 128 3.23 5.68 -6.99
CA LEU A 128 3.32 7.14 -6.92
C LEU A 128 2.47 7.70 -5.77
N GLY A 129 3.05 8.58 -4.95
CA GLY A 129 2.44 9.04 -3.71
C GLY A 129 2.75 8.17 -2.48
N GLY A 130 3.40 7.02 -2.67
CA GLY A 130 3.89 6.16 -1.59
C GLY A 130 5.15 6.72 -0.90
N CYS A 131 5.66 5.98 0.07
CA CYS A 131 6.74 6.43 0.95
C CYS A 131 8.00 5.54 0.96
N GLN A 132 8.05 4.51 0.12
CA GLN A 132 9.16 3.55 0.06
C GLN A 132 9.95 3.70 -1.26
N GLY A 133 10.39 4.93 -1.55
CA GLY A 133 11.35 5.25 -2.62
C GLY A 133 10.78 5.99 -3.84
N SER A 134 9.53 5.72 -4.23
CA SER A 134 8.86 6.45 -5.33
C SER A 134 8.55 7.88 -4.94
N THR A 135 8.37 8.74 -5.94
CA THR A 135 7.99 10.14 -5.70
C THR A 135 6.68 10.21 -4.92
N GLY A 136 6.74 10.80 -3.74
CA GLY A 136 5.62 10.98 -2.82
C GLY A 136 5.81 12.23 -1.95
N PRO A 137 4.94 12.44 -0.95
CA PRO A 137 5.01 13.62 -0.09
C PRO A 137 6.33 13.80 0.66
N SER A 138 7.09 12.73 0.90
CA SER A 138 8.41 12.77 1.55
C SER A 138 9.58 13.01 0.58
N SER A 139 9.32 13.05 -0.73
CA SER A 139 10.34 13.34 -1.73
C SER A 139 10.64 14.83 -1.80
N LEU A 140 11.85 15.18 -2.23
CA LEU A 140 12.25 16.57 -2.40
C LEU A 140 11.59 17.21 -3.64
N ASP A 141 11.14 18.45 -3.48
CA ASP A 141 10.72 19.32 -4.57
C ASP A 141 11.92 19.97 -5.26
N LYS A 142 11.66 20.81 -6.27
CA LYS A 142 12.70 21.54 -7.00
C LYS A 142 13.50 22.54 -6.15
N GLN A 143 13.04 22.86 -4.94
CA GLN A 143 13.74 23.70 -3.98
C GLN A 143 14.56 22.88 -2.97
N GLY A 144 14.59 21.55 -3.10
CA GLY A 144 15.31 20.66 -2.20
C GLY A 144 14.61 20.49 -0.84
N LYS A 145 13.30 20.76 -0.75
CA LYS A 145 12.50 20.53 0.46
C LYS A 145 11.44 19.47 0.19
N GLU A 146 11.07 18.66 1.18
CA GLU A 146 9.97 17.72 1.04
C GLU A 146 8.70 18.42 0.55
N TYR A 147 7.97 17.77 -0.35
CA TYR A 147 6.67 18.27 -0.79
C TYR A 147 5.72 18.52 0.39
N GLY A 148 5.63 17.55 1.30
CA GLY A 148 4.66 17.54 2.39
C GLY A 148 3.24 17.76 1.89
N SER A 149 2.51 18.67 2.54
CA SER A 149 1.14 19.02 2.13
C SER A 149 1.05 19.74 0.78
N ARG A 150 2.18 20.10 0.14
CA ARG A 150 2.20 20.66 -1.22
C ARG A 150 2.19 19.58 -2.30
N PHE A 151 2.35 18.31 -1.94
CA PHE A 151 2.26 17.21 -2.90
C PHE A 151 0.89 17.25 -3.60
N PRO A 152 0.81 17.10 -4.92
CA PRO A 152 -0.46 17.20 -5.62
C PRO A 152 -1.39 16.05 -5.21
N TYR A 153 -2.69 16.33 -5.16
CA TYR A 153 -3.72 15.30 -5.08
C TYR A 153 -3.58 14.36 -6.29
N LEU A 154 -3.65 13.06 -6.05
CA LEU A 154 -3.55 12.02 -7.07
C LEU A 154 -4.85 11.23 -7.17
N THR A 155 -5.16 10.72 -8.35
CA THR A 155 -6.16 9.68 -8.54
C THR A 155 -5.53 8.31 -8.79
N ILE A 156 -6.32 7.24 -8.74
CA ILE A 156 -5.87 5.91 -9.19
C ILE A 156 -5.37 5.96 -10.64
N ARG A 157 -5.99 6.79 -11.49
CA ARG A 157 -5.59 6.95 -12.91
C ARG A 157 -4.23 7.64 -13.05
N ASP A 158 -3.93 8.62 -12.19
CA ASP A 158 -2.60 9.24 -12.16
C ASP A 158 -1.50 8.24 -11.77
N GLN A 159 -1.82 7.34 -10.84
CA GLN A 159 -0.91 6.28 -10.43
C GLN A 159 -0.70 5.24 -11.55
N VAL A 160 -1.76 4.87 -12.27
CA VAL A 160 -1.67 4.04 -13.48
C VAL A 160 -0.86 4.73 -14.58
N LEU A 161 -1.04 6.03 -14.80
CA LEU A 161 -0.25 6.81 -15.76
C LEU A 161 1.26 6.71 -15.46
N ALA A 162 1.65 6.81 -14.19
CA ALA A 162 3.03 6.62 -13.77
C ALA A 162 3.54 5.19 -14.04
N GLN A 163 2.72 4.18 -13.77
CA GLN A 163 3.04 2.78 -14.04
C GLN A 163 3.19 2.49 -15.56
N VAL A 164 2.45 3.21 -16.42
CA VAL A 164 2.56 3.12 -17.89
C VAL A 164 3.89 3.68 -18.37
N ALA A 165 4.24 4.88 -17.90
CA ALA A 165 5.55 5.47 -18.17
C ALA A 165 6.70 4.58 -17.63
N PHE A 166 6.51 3.95 -16.47
CA PHE A 166 7.44 2.96 -15.93
C PHE A 166 7.59 1.72 -16.81
N SER A 167 6.50 1.21 -17.38
CA SER A 167 6.56 0.08 -18.31
C SER A 167 7.34 0.44 -19.58
N ASP A 168 7.22 1.68 -20.05
CA ASP A 168 8.02 2.17 -21.16
C ASP A 168 9.50 2.33 -20.82
N PHE A 169 9.83 2.77 -19.59
CA PHE A 169 11.20 2.80 -19.09
C PHE A 169 11.84 1.39 -19.09
N LEU A 170 11.08 0.36 -18.68
CA LEU A 170 11.55 -1.03 -18.69
C LEU A 170 11.55 -1.69 -20.08
N ASN A 171 11.15 -0.97 -21.13
CA ASN A 171 10.93 -1.50 -22.48
C ASN A 171 9.88 -2.63 -22.55
N ILE A 172 8.92 -2.66 -21.63
CA ILE A 172 7.82 -3.63 -21.60
C ILE A 172 6.59 -3.02 -22.25
N LYS A 173 6.33 -3.39 -23.51
CA LYS A 173 5.20 -2.87 -24.28
C LYS A 173 3.87 -3.54 -23.92
N LYS A 174 3.91 -4.83 -23.58
CA LYS A 174 2.74 -5.61 -23.20
C LYS A 174 3.07 -6.58 -22.06
N TRP A 175 2.35 -6.47 -20.95
CA TRP A 175 2.51 -7.36 -19.81
C TRP A 175 1.88 -8.74 -20.08
N HIS A 176 2.57 -9.80 -19.66
CA HIS A 176 2.02 -11.15 -19.61
C HIS A 176 0.79 -11.18 -18.70
N ALA A 177 0.94 -10.64 -17.49
CA ALA A 177 -0.11 -10.49 -16.51
C ALA A 177 0.10 -9.24 -15.64
N ILE A 178 -1.00 -8.66 -15.16
CA ILE A 178 -0.99 -7.65 -14.10
C ILE A 178 -1.87 -8.16 -12.96
N ILE A 179 -1.33 -8.19 -11.75
CA ILE A 179 -1.95 -8.81 -10.58
C ILE A 179 -1.94 -7.80 -9.45
N GLY A 180 -3.09 -7.59 -8.82
CA GLY A 180 -3.20 -6.67 -7.68
C GLY A 180 -4.43 -6.94 -6.83
N GLY A 181 -4.25 -6.75 -5.52
CA GLY A 181 -5.31 -6.86 -4.52
C GLY A 181 -5.65 -5.52 -3.89
N SER A 182 -6.89 -5.33 -3.43
CA SER A 182 -7.31 -4.09 -2.75
C SER A 182 -7.04 -2.87 -3.65
N MET A 183 -6.32 -1.86 -3.17
CA MET A 183 -5.88 -0.72 -3.97
C MET A 183 -5.14 -1.15 -5.26
N GLY A 184 -4.29 -2.19 -5.19
CA GLY A 184 -3.61 -2.72 -6.38
C GLY A 184 -4.60 -3.26 -7.42
N GLY A 185 -5.73 -3.82 -6.99
CA GLY A 185 -6.81 -4.25 -7.88
C GLY A 185 -7.53 -3.08 -8.55
N MET A 186 -7.63 -1.93 -7.89
CA MET A 186 -8.13 -0.68 -8.49
C MET A 186 -7.22 -0.24 -9.64
N HIS A 187 -5.89 -0.31 -9.46
CA HIS A 187 -4.93 -0.04 -10.53
C HIS A 187 -5.05 -1.05 -11.68
N VAL A 188 -5.20 -2.34 -11.39
CA VAL A 188 -5.38 -3.38 -12.43
C VAL A 188 -6.60 -3.05 -13.30
N LEU A 189 -7.73 -2.67 -12.69
CA LEU A 189 -8.93 -2.30 -13.42
C LEU A 189 -8.69 -1.07 -14.31
N GLU A 190 -8.16 0.01 -13.76
CA GLU A 190 -7.90 1.24 -14.52
C GLU A 190 -6.89 1.01 -15.67
N TRP A 191 -5.84 0.22 -15.41
CA TRP A 191 -4.88 -0.19 -16.44
C TRP A 191 -5.54 -0.93 -17.59
N ALA A 192 -6.35 -1.94 -17.28
CA ALA A 192 -6.97 -2.80 -18.28
C ALA A 192 -8.04 -2.06 -19.12
N ILE A 193 -8.62 -0.99 -18.57
CA ILE A 193 -9.62 -0.16 -19.24
C ILE A 193 -8.97 0.86 -20.18
N ASP A 194 -7.93 1.55 -19.71
CA ASP A 194 -7.30 2.64 -20.49
C ASP A 194 -6.24 2.11 -21.47
N TYR A 195 -5.62 0.97 -21.16
CA TYR A 195 -4.56 0.37 -21.97
C TYR A 195 -4.84 -1.12 -22.29
N PRO A 196 -6.01 -1.47 -22.87
CA PRO A 196 -6.44 -2.86 -23.05
C PRO A 196 -5.51 -3.69 -23.95
N GLU A 197 -4.74 -3.04 -24.84
CA GLU A 197 -3.77 -3.71 -25.72
C GLU A 197 -2.42 -3.99 -25.03
N ARG A 198 -2.16 -3.40 -23.86
CA ARG A 198 -0.87 -3.52 -23.13
C ARG A 198 -0.86 -4.59 -22.06
N VAL A 199 -1.88 -5.44 -21.99
CA VAL A 199 -1.94 -6.55 -21.02
C VAL A 199 -2.68 -7.76 -21.60
N ASN A 200 -2.14 -8.97 -21.39
CA ASN A 200 -2.79 -10.21 -21.85
C ASN A 200 -3.74 -10.81 -20.80
N ARG A 201 -3.36 -10.75 -19.51
CA ARG A 201 -4.09 -11.34 -18.39
C ARG A 201 -4.14 -10.38 -17.21
N ILE A 202 -5.25 -10.39 -16.49
CA ILE A 202 -5.39 -9.63 -15.26
C ILE A 202 -5.90 -10.49 -14.12
N ALA A 203 -5.45 -10.20 -12.91
CA ALA A 203 -6.04 -10.73 -11.68
C ALA A 203 -6.39 -9.57 -10.75
N VAL A 204 -7.69 -9.43 -10.48
CA VAL A 204 -8.26 -8.40 -9.60
C VAL A 204 -8.76 -9.11 -8.35
N ILE A 205 -8.15 -8.80 -7.20
CA ILE A 205 -8.43 -9.49 -5.94
C ILE A 205 -8.99 -8.49 -4.93
N ALA A 206 -10.18 -8.75 -4.39
CA ALA A 206 -10.80 -7.93 -3.34
C ALA A 206 -10.72 -6.41 -3.65
N ALA A 207 -11.26 -5.98 -4.79
CA ALA A 207 -11.23 -4.59 -5.21
C ALA A 207 -12.54 -4.20 -5.91
N PRO A 208 -13.09 -3.00 -5.62
CA PRO A 208 -14.36 -2.58 -6.19
C PRO A 208 -14.14 -1.89 -7.54
N ALA A 209 -15.20 -1.82 -8.36
CA ALA A 209 -15.18 -0.98 -9.56
C ALA A 209 -15.26 0.53 -9.23
N VAL A 210 -15.83 0.88 -8.07
CA VAL A 210 -15.99 2.25 -7.59
C VAL A 210 -15.83 2.24 -6.07
N THR A 211 -15.10 3.20 -5.52
CA THR A 211 -15.07 3.39 -4.07
C THR A 211 -16.40 4.01 -3.62
N GLY A 212 -17.17 3.26 -2.85
CA GLY A 212 -18.50 3.62 -2.37
C GLY A 212 -18.52 4.50 -1.13
N ALA A 213 -19.71 4.93 -0.72
CA ALA A 213 -19.91 5.87 0.39
C ALA A 213 -19.36 5.35 1.73
N ASP A 214 -19.54 4.06 2.04
CA ASP A 214 -19.04 3.46 3.27
C ASP A 214 -17.51 3.51 3.36
N GLN A 215 -16.83 3.11 2.27
CA GLN A 215 -15.37 3.19 2.16
C GLN A 215 -14.87 4.63 2.28
N ILE A 216 -15.53 5.60 1.62
CA ILE A 216 -15.17 7.02 1.72
C ILE A 216 -15.34 7.54 3.15
N ALA A 217 -16.44 7.19 3.83
CA ALA A 217 -16.69 7.58 5.21
C ALA A 217 -15.61 7.03 6.15
N LEU A 218 -15.28 5.74 6.05
CA LEU A 218 -14.21 5.10 6.81
C LEU A 218 -12.84 5.71 6.53
N ASN A 219 -12.54 6.03 5.28
CA ASN A 219 -11.29 6.67 4.88
C ASN A 219 -11.19 8.09 5.42
N SER A 220 -12.30 8.84 5.46
CA SER A 220 -12.32 10.21 5.96
C SER A 220 -11.92 10.30 7.43
N VAL A 221 -12.44 9.42 8.30
CA VAL A 221 -12.12 9.45 9.73
C VAL A 221 -10.66 9.07 10.02
N GLN A 222 -10.06 8.24 9.16
CA GLN A 222 -8.63 7.92 9.23
C GLN A 222 -7.76 9.14 8.88
N ILE A 223 -8.13 9.87 7.82
CA ILE A 223 -7.44 11.11 7.42
C ILE A 223 -7.56 12.16 8.53
N GLU A 224 -8.75 12.34 9.09
CA GLU A 224 -8.98 13.31 10.16
C GLU A 224 -8.23 12.94 11.45
N ALA A 225 -8.11 11.65 11.79
CA ALA A 225 -7.28 11.21 12.91
C ALA A 225 -5.82 11.66 12.76
N ILE A 226 -5.26 11.60 11.55
CA ILE A 226 -3.91 12.09 11.25
C ILE A 226 -3.85 13.62 11.35
N LYS A 227 -4.79 14.32 10.71
CA LYS A 227 -4.79 15.79 10.64
C LYS A 227 -5.02 16.45 12.01
N ALA A 228 -5.74 15.77 12.91
CA ALA A 228 -5.99 16.22 14.28
C ALA A 228 -4.79 16.03 15.22
N ASP A 229 -3.77 15.25 14.82
CA ASP A 229 -2.56 15.09 15.62
C ASP A 229 -1.81 16.43 15.75
N PRO A 230 -1.53 16.92 16.98
CA PRO A 230 -0.81 18.18 17.19
C PRO A 230 0.56 18.24 16.48
N ASN A 231 1.20 17.09 16.27
CA ASN A 231 2.49 16.96 15.60
C ASN A 231 2.38 16.86 14.07
N TYR A 232 1.16 16.87 13.50
CA TYR A 232 0.99 16.85 12.04
C TYR A 232 1.51 18.13 11.37
N GLN A 233 1.54 19.27 12.08
CA GLN A 233 2.12 20.53 11.58
C GLN A 233 1.66 20.89 10.14
N LYS A 234 0.38 20.65 9.84
CA LYS A 234 -0.22 20.85 8.50
C LYS A 234 0.58 20.15 7.37
N GLY A 235 1.12 18.97 7.66
CA GLY A 235 1.92 18.16 6.73
C GLY A 235 3.40 18.54 6.63
N ASN A 236 3.91 19.43 7.48
CA ASN A 236 5.30 19.92 7.44
C ASN A 236 6.17 19.41 8.61
N TYR A 237 6.04 18.13 8.96
CA TYR A 237 6.68 17.54 10.15
C TYR A 237 8.05 16.88 9.91
N TYR A 238 8.58 16.87 8.68
CA TYR A 238 9.76 16.06 8.31
C TYR A 238 11.06 16.43 9.02
N ASP A 239 11.18 17.66 9.51
CA ASP A 239 12.34 18.15 10.27
C ASP A 239 12.17 17.99 11.80
N ALA A 240 11.05 17.42 12.24
CA ALA A 240 10.79 17.20 13.65
C ALA A 240 11.77 16.17 14.24
N LYS A 241 12.10 16.33 15.53
CA LYS A 241 12.92 15.35 16.26
C LYS A 241 12.17 14.03 16.39
N ALA A 242 12.92 12.94 16.61
CA ALA A 242 12.33 11.64 16.90
C ALA A 242 11.28 11.73 18.03
N GLY A 243 10.10 11.15 17.78
CA GLY A 243 8.94 11.19 18.66
C GLY A 243 8.03 12.43 18.50
N LEU A 244 8.35 13.37 17.60
CA LEU A 244 7.57 14.61 17.39
C LEU A 244 6.90 14.69 15.99
N GLY A 245 6.67 13.54 15.36
CA GLY A 245 5.80 13.44 14.17
C GLY A 245 4.35 13.05 14.54
N PRO A 246 3.43 12.96 13.58
CA PRO A 246 2.00 12.65 13.80
C PRO A 246 1.72 11.15 14.06
N HIS A 247 2.44 10.58 15.03
CA HIS A 247 2.43 9.14 15.30
C HIS A 247 1.10 8.68 15.91
N ALA A 248 0.51 9.48 16.80
CA ALA A 248 -0.72 9.11 17.48
C ALA A 248 -1.88 9.07 16.47
N GLY A 249 -1.96 10.08 15.59
CA GLY A 249 -2.93 10.13 14.51
C GLY A 249 -2.75 9.00 13.50
N LEU A 250 -1.51 8.74 13.05
CA LEU A 250 -1.23 7.66 12.10
C LEU A 250 -1.48 6.26 12.68
N ALA A 251 -1.12 6.03 13.95
CA ALA A 251 -1.42 4.77 14.64
C ALA A 251 -2.93 4.56 14.79
N LEU A 252 -3.69 5.61 15.12
CA LEU A 252 -5.15 5.54 15.22
C LEU A 252 -5.80 5.27 13.85
N ALA A 253 -5.35 5.95 12.80
CA ALA A 253 -5.79 5.69 11.43
C ALA A 253 -5.55 4.21 11.03
N ARG A 254 -4.37 3.66 11.34
CA ARG A 254 -4.08 2.25 11.09
C ARG A 254 -4.98 1.30 11.87
N ARG A 255 -5.29 1.62 13.13
CA ARG A 255 -6.21 0.82 13.95
C ARG A 255 -7.61 0.80 13.35
N MET A 256 -8.13 1.95 12.93
CA MET A 256 -9.42 2.04 12.24
C MET A 256 -9.41 1.22 10.94
N ALA A 257 -8.33 1.26 10.17
CA ALA A 257 -8.18 0.47 8.96
C ALA A 257 -8.20 -1.05 9.23
N LEU A 258 -7.48 -1.52 10.26
CA LEU A 258 -7.42 -2.94 10.63
C LEU A 258 -8.79 -3.54 10.99
N LEU A 259 -9.72 -2.73 11.54
CA LEU A 259 -11.09 -3.19 11.82
C LEU A 259 -11.86 -3.58 10.55
N ASN A 260 -11.47 -3.04 9.40
CA ASN A 260 -12.11 -3.29 8.10
C ASN A 260 -11.34 -4.31 7.25
N TYR A 261 -10.10 -4.64 7.62
CA TYR A 261 -9.31 -5.69 6.96
C TYR A 261 -9.49 -7.08 7.59
N ARG A 262 -10.30 -7.18 8.65
CA ARG A 262 -10.57 -8.40 9.42
C ARG A 262 -12.08 -8.60 9.53
N SER A 263 -12.51 -9.85 9.77
CA SER A 263 -13.92 -10.20 9.89
C SER A 263 -14.38 -10.20 11.36
N PRO A 264 -15.70 -10.10 11.64
CA PRO A 264 -16.20 -10.17 13.02
C PRO A 264 -15.93 -11.53 13.64
N SER A 265 -16.12 -12.58 12.84
CA SER A 265 -15.92 -13.96 13.27
C SER A 265 -14.48 -14.21 13.67
N GLU A 266 -13.50 -13.80 12.84
CA GLU A 266 -12.08 -13.98 13.15
C GLU A 266 -11.68 -13.25 14.44
N LEU A 267 -12.09 -12.00 14.62
CA LEU A 267 -11.75 -11.24 15.83
C LEU A 267 -12.35 -11.88 17.11
N ASN A 268 -13.58 -12.41 17.04
CA ASN A 268 -14.22 -13.05 18.19
C ASN A 268 -13.64 -14.45 18.46
N GLU A 269 -13.34 -15.22 17.43
CA GLU A 269 -12.67 -16.53 17.58
C GLU A 269 -11.27 -16.39 18.16
N ARG A 270 -10.53 -15.37 17.71
CA ARG A 270 -9.14 -15.13 18.11
C ARG A 270 -8.98 -14.51 19.50
N PHE A 271 -9.78 -13.49 19.82
CA PHE A 271 -9.59 -12.71 21.04
C PHE A 271 -10.69 -12.89 22.08
N ASP A 272 -11.91 -13.17 21.63
CA ASP A 272 -13.13 -13.14 22.46
C ASP A 272 -13.10 -11.98 23.47
N ARG A 273 -13.10 -12.28 24.77
CA ARG A 273 -13.00 -11.30 25.86
C ARG A 273 -11.72 -11.48 26.68
N THR A 274 -10.70 -12.12 26.12
CA THR A 274 -9.40 -12.36 26.77
C THR A 274 -8.63 -11.06 27.03
N TRP A 275 -7.73 -11.09 28.02
CA TRP A 275 -6.97 -9.94 28.50
C TRP A 275 -5.49 -10.14 28.25
N GLN A 276 -4.78 -9.07 27.89
CA GLN A 276 -3.38 -9.13 27.48
C GLN A 276 -2.42 -9.63 28.58
N SER A 277 -2.81 -9.48 29.84
CA SER A 277 -2.01 -9.86 31.00
C SER A 277 -2.92 -10.21 32.17
N ASP A 278 -2.32 -10.60 33.30
CA ASP A 278 -3.03 -10.84 34.56
C ASP A 278 -3.62 -9.56 35.19
N ILE A 279 -3.38 -8.38 34.60
CA ILE A 279 -3.94 -7.11 35.06
C ILE A 279 -5.34 -6.93 34.47
N ASN A 280 -6.31 -6.71 35.36
CA ASN A 280 -7.71 -6.57 35.00
C ASN A 280 -7.99 -5.28 34.20
N PRO A 281 -8.59 -5.35 33.00
CA PRO A 281 -9.00 -4.19 32.21
C PRO A 281 -10.24 -3.49 32.77
N LEU A 282 -10.95 -4.09 33.72
CA LEU A 282 -12.14 -3.54 34.37
C LEU A 282 -11.76 -2.65 35.57
N GLY A 283 -10.96 -1.62 35.33
CA GLY A 283 -10.64 -0.59 36.31
C GLY A 283 -9.21 -0.61 36.87
N ASP A 284 -8.48 -1.73 36.74
CA ASP A 284 -7.13 -1.88 37.30
C ASP A 284 -6.02 -1.49 36.28
N GLY A 285 -6.40 -0.86 35.17
CA GLY A 285 -5.47 -0.37 34.14
C GLY A 285 -4.97 -1.43 33.15
N GLY A 286 -5.52 -2.65 33.19
CA GLY A 286 -5.26 -3.70 32.20
C GLY A 286 -5.86 -3.41 30.82
N ARG A 287 -5.64 -4.31 29.85
CA ARG A 287 -6.18 -4.19 28.48
C ARG A 287 -6.79 -5.50 27.99
N PHE A 288 -7.88 -5.39 27.23
CA PHE A 288 -8.35 -6.49 26.38
C PHE A 288 -7.28 -6.83 25.33
N ALA A 289 -7.12 -8.12 25.02
CA ALA A 289 -6.11 -8.61 24.08
C ALA A 289 -6.26 -7.97 22.69
N VAL A 290 -7.48 -7.84 22.18
CA VAL A 290 -7.75 -7.18 20.88
C VAL A 290 -7.34 -5.71 20.85
N VAL A 291 -7.46 -4.99 21.98
CA VAL A 291 -7.03 -3.58 22.07
C VAL A 291 -5.51 -3.51 22.06
N SER A 292 -4.84 -4.39 22.81
CA SER A 292 -3.37 -4.51 22.81
C SER A 292 -2.83 -4.82 21.41
N TYR A 293 -3.47 -5.75 20.70
CA TYR A 293 -3.16 -6.10 19.31
C TYR A 293 -3.27 -4.87 18.39
N LEU A 294 -4.40 -4.15 18.42
CA LEU A 294 -4.60 -2.95 17.62
C LEU A 294 -3.56 -1.86 17.94
N ASP A 295 -3.29 -1.62 19.23
CA ASP A 295 -2.27 -0.66 19.68
C ASP A 295 -0.88 -1.04 19.16
N PHE A 296 -0.48 -2.30 19.29
CA PHE A 296 0.81 -2.79 18.83
C PHE A 296 0.99 -2.59 17.32
N HIS A 297 0.04 -3.06 16.51
CA HIS A 297 0.13 -2.93 15.05
C HIS A 297 0.02 -1.47 14.58
N GLY A 298 -0.75 -0.63 15.28
CA GLY A 298 -0.78 0.81 15.03
C GLY A 298 0.58 1.46 15.24
N ASN A 299 1.23 1.20 16.38
CA ASN A 299 2.56 1.76 16.70
C ASN A 299 3.69 1.17 15.84
N LYS A 300 3.62 -0.13 15.49
CA LYS A 300 4.57 -0.75 14.55
C LYS A 300 4.49 -0.09 13.18
N PHE A 301 3.28 0.25 12.73
CA PHE A 301 3.05 0.88 11.43
C PHE A 301 3.71 2.25 11.29
N THR A 302 3.69 3.08 12.33
CA THR A 302 4.29 4.43 12.27
C THR A 302 5.79 4.43 12.05
N ARG A 303 6.47 3.29 12.27
CA ARG A 303 7.92 3.15 12.08
C ARG A 303 8.32 2.92 10.62
N ARG A 304 7.37 2.50 9.77
CA ARG A 304 7.62 2.12 8.37
C ARG A 304 6.76 2.85 7.35
N PHE A 305 5.89 3.76 7.81
CA PHE A 305 4.96 4.45 6.95
C PHE A 305 4.89 5.94 7.28
N ASP A 306 4.57 6.73 6.26
CA ASP A 306 4.49 8.18 6.34
C ASP A 306 3.04 8.66 6.34
N ALA A 307 2.73 9.64 7.20
CA ALA A 307 1.38 10.11 7.40
C ALA A 307 0.82 10.89 6.19
N ASN A 308 1.62 11.75 5.56
CA ASN A 308 1.22 12.45 4.34
C ASN A 308 1.01 11.48 3.18
N SER A 309 1.87 10.46 3.06
CA SER A 309 1.73 9.42 2.05
C SER A 309 0.47 8.57 2.30
N TYR A 310 0.16 8.26 3.56
CA TYR A 310 -1.11 7.60 3.91
C TYR A 310 -2.31 8.42 3.45
N ILE A 311 -2.34 9.73 3.76
CA ILE A 311 -3.40 10.63 3.32
C ILE A 311 -3.49 10.64 1.79
N CYS A 312 -2.35 10.82 1.10
CA CYS A 312 -2.28 10.86 -0.37
C CYS A 312 -2.86 9.59 -1.02
N LEU A 313 -2.48 8.42 -0.52
CA LEU A 313 -2.93 7.14 -1.08
C LEU A 313 -4.40 6.84 -0.75
N VAL A 314 -4.87 7.18 0.46
CA VAL A 314 -6.29 7.04 0.84
C VAL A 314 -7.17 7.99 0.04
N GLU A 315 -6.72 9.23 -0.18
CA GLU A 315 -7.39 10.19 -1.05
C GLU A 315 -7.45 9.69 -2.51
N ALA A 316 -6.39 9.05 -3.01
CA ALA A 316 -6.40 8.39 -4.30
C ALA A 316 -7.40 7.22 -4.35
N MET A 317 -7.49 6.38 -3.32
CA MET A 317 -8.52 5.34 -3.22
C MET A 317 -9.94 5.94 -3.24
N ASN A 318 -10.18 7.04 -2.53
CA ASN A 318 -11.47 7.74 -2.54
C ASN A 318 -11.84 8.25 -3.93
N SER A 319 -10.85 8.55 -4.78
CA SER A 319 -11.08 8.96 -6.16
C SER A 319 -11.44 7.80 -7.09
N HIS A 320 -11.36 6.54 -6.67
CA HIS A 320 -11.52 5.41 -7.60
C HIS A 320 -12.96 5.29 -8.10
N ASP A 321 -13.14 5.43 -9.40
CA ASP A 321 -14.40 5.24 -10.11
C ASP A 321 -14.08 4.92 -11.57
N VAL A 322 -14.20 3.64 -11.94
CA VAL A 322 -13.93 3.24 -13.33
C VAL A 322 -14.94 3.83 -14.31
N GLY A 323 -16.13 4.25 -13.86
CA GLY A 323 -17.18 4.87 -14.68
C GLY A 323 -16.99 6.38 -14.91
N ARG A 324 -16.20 7.07 -14.08
CA ARG A 324 -15.97 8.52 -14.20
C ARG A 324 -15.50 8.89 -15.61
N ASN A 325 -16.22 9.80 -16.26
CA ASN A 325 -15.96 10.24 -17.64
C ASN A 325 -16.02 9.13 -18.71
N ARG A 326 -16.66 7.99 -18.41
CA ARG A 326 -16.78 6.82 -19.32
C ARG A 326 -18.22 6.33 -19.52
N LYS A 327 -19.19 7.24 -19.36
CA LYS A 327 -20.67 7.01 -19.41
C LYS A 327 -21.23 6.17 -18.26
N SER A 328 -20.67 4.99 -18.00
CA SER A 328 -21.06 4.14 -16.88
C SER A 328 -19.95 3.14 -16.53
N VAL A 329 -20.02 2.56 -15.33
CA VAL A 329 -19.14 1.46 -14.91
C VAL A 329 -19.20 0.29 -15.90
N LYS A 330 -20.40 -0.12 -16.33
CA LYS A 330 -20.58 -1.21 -17.31
C LYS A 330 -19.89 -0.90 -18.64
N THR A 331 -20.01 0.33 -19.13
CA THR A 331 -19.36 0.78 -20.36
C THR A 331 -17.84 0.74 -20.24
N ALA A 332 -17.30 1.17 -19.10
CA ALA A 332 -15.87 1.18 -18.85
C ALA A 332 -15.30 -0.24 -18.77
N LEU A 333 -15.90 -1.11 -17.96
CA LEU A 333 -15.48 -2.51 -17.81
C LEU A 333 -15.56 -3.28 -19.14
N GLY A 334 -16.53 -2.95 -19.99
CA GLY A 334 -16.66 -3.54 -21.34
C GLY A 334 -15.49 -3.24 -22.29
N LYS A 335 -14.56 -2.34 -21.94
CA LYS A 335 -13.34 -2.08 -22.71
C LYS A 335 -12.21 -3.09 -22.45
N ILE A 336 -12.29 -3.84 -21.34
CA ILE A 336 -11.24 -4.79 -20.95
C ILE A 336 -11.19 -5.94 -21.96
N LYS A 337 -10.02 -6.16 -22.55
CA LYS A 337 -9.76 -7.25 -23.51
C LYS A 337 -8.97 -8.42 -22.92
N ALA A 338 -8.27 -8.19 -21.82
CA ALA A 338 -7.46 -9.20 -21.16
C ALA A 338 -8.31 -10.35 -20.60
N LYS A 339 -7.73 -11.55 -20.53
CA LYS A 339 -8.36 -12.65 -19.78
C LYS A 339 -8.31 -12.32 -18.29
N ALA A 340 -9.48 -12.23 -17.65
CA ALA A 340 -9.60 -11.79 -16.28
C ALA A 340 -9.85 -12.93 -15.29
N LEU A 341 -9.14 -12.89 -14.17
CA LEU A 341 -9.47 -13.58 -12.92
C LEU A 341 -9.96 -12.52 -11.93
N VAL A 342 -11.15 -12.72 -11.37
CA VAL A 342 -11.74 -11.81 -10.37
C VAL A 342 -12.03 -12.62 -9.12
N ILE A 343 -11.47 -12.21 -7.99
CA ILE A 343 -11.58 -12.93 -6.71
C ILE A 343 -12.20 -11.99 -5.69
N GLY A 344 -13.37 -12.36 -5.16
CA GLY A 344 -13.96 -11.77 -3.96
C GLY A 344 -13.67 -12.63 -2.74
N ILE A 345 -13.76 -12.03 -1.55
CA ILE A 345 -13.62 -12.72 -0.26
C ILE A 345 -14.96 -12.56 0.46
N ASP A 346 -15.59 -13.68 0.82
CA ASP A 346 -16.93 -13.72 1.40
C ASP A 346 -17.05 -13.01 2.76
N SER A 347 -15.96 -12.98 3.53
CA SER A 347 -15.87 -12.29 4.80
C SER A 347 -15.30 -10.86 4.70
N ASP A 348 -15.08 -10.32 3.49
CA ASP A 348 -14.58 -8.96 3.30
C ASP A 348 -15.62 -7.94 3.76
N ARG A 349 -15.19 -7.02 4.62
CA ARG A 349 -16.04 -5.93 5.10
C ARG A 349 -15.83 -4.63 4.33
N LEU A 350 -14.65 -4.46 3.75
CA LEU A 350 -14.28 -3.24 3.06
C LEU A 350 -14.75 -3.28 1.62
N PHE A 351 -14.61 -4.43 0.93
CA PHE A 351 -15.01 -4.64 -0.46
C PHE A 351 -15.94 -5.86 -0.58
N PRO A 352 -17.19 -5.73 -0.10
CA PRO A 352 -18.16 -6.83 -0.09
C PRO A 352 -18.66 -7.24 -1.48
#